data_AF-A0A9P9RLT1-F1
#
_entry.id   AF-A0A9P9RLT1-F1
#
_cell.length_a   1.000
_cell.length_b   1.000
_cell.length_c   1.000
_cell.angle_alpha   90.00
_cell.angle_beta   90.00
_cell.angle_gamma   90.00
#
_symmetry.space_group_name_H-M   'P 1'
#
loop_
_entity.id
_entity.type
_entity.pdbx_description
1 polymer ?
#
loop_
_entity_poly.entity_id
_entity_poly.type
_entity_poly.pdbx_seq_one_letter_code
_entity_poly.pdbx_strand_id
1 'polypeptide(L)'
;MILELIEEVVHRKSETSRETTVYNLVNPQITTWSSLLPAVEESIGVAKVVSFYDWVEALHQSSFANSGAIEANPGIKFLDFYRGLSERQTTIEGSRYVVDNLMRDSNQGSDLTAVSPEVLL
;
A
#
# COMPACT_ATOMS: atom_id res chain seq x y z
N MET A 1 12.07 11.54 4.50
CA MET A 1 12.69 10.37 3.88
C MET A 1 13.30 10.74 2.53
N ILE A 2 12.51 11.11 1.52
CA ILE A 2 13.08 11.46 0.19
C ILE A 2 13.99 12.70 0.22
N LEU A 3 13.63 13.73 0.97
CA LEU A 3 14.43 14.96 1.09
C LEU A 3 15.77 14.71 1.78
N GLU A 4 15.76 13.96 2.88
CA GLU A 4 16.96 13.52 3.61
C GLU A 4 17.93 12.75 2.69
N LEU A 5 17.40 11.81 1.90
CA LEU A 5 18.21 11.04 0.95
C LEU A 5 18.79 11.92 -0.17
N ILE A 6 18.03 12.91 -0.66
CA ILE A 6 18.54 13.84 -1.68
C ILE A 6 19.71 14.64 -1.12
N GLU A 7 19.59 15.15 0.11
CA GLU A 7 20.68 15.88 0.77
C GLU A 7 21.92 14.98 0.93
N GLU A 8 21.75 13.77 1.46
CA GLU A 8 22.84 12.83 1.69
C GLU A 8 23.54 12.41 0.38
N VAL A 9 22.77 12.08 -0.67
CA VAL A 9 23.31 11.69 -1.97
C VAL A 9 24.02 12.84 -2.68
N VAL A 10 23.54 14.08 -2.52
CA VAL A 10 24.19 15.27 -3.07
C VAL A 10 25.54 15.52 -2.39
N HIS A 11 25.63 15.37 -1.07
CA HIS A 11 26.88 15.56 -0.32
C HIS A 11 27.92 14.47 -0.62
N ARG A 12 27.49 13.23 -0.86
CA ARG A 12 28.38 12.07 -1.10
C ARG A 12 29.09 12.07 -2.46
N LYS A 13 28.60 12.84 -3.45
CA LYS A 13 29.14 12.86 -4.82
C LYS A 13 30.54 13.50 -4.97
N SER A 14 31.15 14.01 -3.90
CA SER A 14 32.50 14.61 -3.95
C SER A 14 33.63 13.57 -3.98
N GLU A 15 33.40 12.29 -3.65
CA GLU A 15 34.46 11.28 -3.51
C GLU A 15 34.26 10.02 -4.40
N THR A 16 34.93 10.04 -5.57
CA THR A 16 35.66 8.92 -6.22
C THR A 16 34.94 7.64 -6.72
N SER A 17 33.61 7.50 -6.80
CA SER A 17 33.02 6.43 -7.64
C SER A 17 31.75 6.83 -8.41
N ARG A 18 31.68 6.43 -9.69
CA ARG A 18 30.58 6.70 -10.63
C ARG A 18 29.52 5.58 -10.63
N GLU A 19 29.20 5.02 -9.48
CA GLU A 19 28.19 3.96 -9.41
C GLU A 19 26.81 4.55 -9.10
N THR A 20 25.83 4.20 -9.94
CA THR A 20 24.43 4.60 -9.75
C THR A 20 23.83 3.80 -8.60
N THR A 21 23.42 4.49 -7.53
CA THR A 21 22.71 3.87 -6.40
C THR A 21 21.20 3.97 -6.59
N VAL A 22 20.47 2.88 -6.32
CA VAL A 22 18.99 2.81 -6.39
C VAL A 22 18.43 2.59 -4.98
N TYR A 23 17.35 3.30 -4.66
CA TYR A 23 16.65 3.20 -3.38
C TYR A 23 15.20 2.77 -3.60
N ASN A 24 14.75 1.74 -2.91
CA ASN A 24 13.34 1.37 -2.85
C ASN A 24 12.69 2.06 -1.66
N LEU A 25 11.86 3.08 -1.92
CA LEU A 25 11.19 3.88 -0.88
C LEU A 25 9.88 3.23 -0.43
N VAL A 26 9.99 2.05 0.18
CA VAL A 26 8.86 1.32 0.75
C VAL A 26 9.06 1.15 2.24
N ASN A 27 7.96 0.97 3.01
CA ASN A 27 8.07 0.68 4.43
C ASN A 27 8.82 -0.67 4.61
N PRO A 28 9.97 -0.70 5.29
CA PRO A 28 10.73 -1.93 5.53
C PRO A 28 10.00 -2.89 6.49
N GLN A 29 9.15 -2.36 7.36
CA GLN A 29 8.38 -3.11 8.33
C GLN A 29 7.00 -3.47 7.78
N ILE A 30 6.71 -4.77 7.77
CA ILE A 30 5.50 -5.32 7.17
C ILE A 30 4.47 -5.60 8.26
N THR A 31 3.21 -5.33 7.96
CA THR A 31 2.06 -5.75 8.76
C THR A 31 1.10 -6.56 7.91
N THR A 32 0.19 -7.29 8.54
CA THR A 32 -0.86 -8.05 7.84
C THR A 32 -2.16 -7.27 7.81
N TRP A 33 -2.93 -7.44 6.73
CA TRP A 33 -4.28 -6.88 6.66
C TRP A 33 -5.17 -7.34 7.82
N SER A 34 -5.04 -8.60 8.24
CA SER A 34 -5.80 -9.16 9.37
C SER A 34 -5.55 -8.44 10.69
N SER A 35 -4.35 -7.88 10.90
CA SER A 35 -4.03 -7.11 12.12
C SER A 35 -4.62 -5.70 12.12
N LEU A 36 -4.84 -5.13 10.93
CA LEU A 36 -5.40 -3.79 10.75
C LEU A 36 -6.93 -3.79 10.68
N LEU A 37 -7.52 -4.89 10.22
CA LEU A 37 -8.95 -5.00 9.95
C LEU A 37 -9.84 -4.56 11.13
N PRO A 38 -9.60 -4.97 12.40
CA PRO A 38 -10.48 -4.58 13.51
C PRO A 38 -10.58 -3.06 13.69
N ALA A 39 -9.47 -2.34 13.50
CA ALA A 39 -9.43 -0.89 13.64
C ALA A 39 -10.19 -0.18 12.51
N VAL A 40 -10.11 -0.73 11.29
CA VAL A 40 -10.90 -0.23 10.15
C VAL A 40 -12.38 -0.50 10.38
N GLU A 41 -12.75 -1.68 10.87
CA GLU A 41 -14.15 -2.02 11.16
C GLU A 41 -14.78 -1.02 12.14
N GLU A 42 -14.06 -0.68 13.20
CA GLU A 42 -14.49 0.29 14.22
C GLU A 42 -14.60 1.71 13.64
N SER A 43 -13.66 2.12 12.78
CA SER A 43 -13.56 3.51 12.34
C SER A 43 -14.58 3.94 11.27
N ILE A 44 -14.88 3.06 10.32
CA ILE A 44 -15.80 3.37 9.20
C ILE A 44 -17.15 2.67 9.31
N GLY A 45 -17.39 1.91 10.38
CA GLY A 45 -18.67 1.23 10.61
C GLY A 45 -18.94 0.13 9.59
N VAL A 46 -17.97 -0.78 9.39
CA VAL A 46 -18.11 -1.88 8.43
C VAL A 46 -19.24 -2.82 8.87
N ALA A 47 -20.29 -2.92 8.07
CA ALA A 47 -21.45 -3.76 8.38
C ALA A 47 -21.16 -5.27 8.25
N LYS A 48 -20.21 -5.66 7.37
CA LYS A 48 -19.88 -7.06 7.09
C LYS A 48 -18.50 -7.20 6.44
N VAL A 49 -17.68 -8.11 6.97
CA VAL A 49 -16.46 -8.60 6.32
C VAL A 49 -16.81 -9.74 5.38
N VAL A 50 -16.29 -9.68 4.16
CA VAL A 50 -16.46 -10.70 3.11
C VAL A 50 -15.11 -10.99 2.46
N SER A 51 -15.03 -12.08 1.67
CA SER A 51 -13.84 -12.31 0.87
C SER A 51 -13.67 -11.21 -0.18
N PHE A 52 -12.44 -10.99 -0.64
CA PHE A 52 -12.18 -10.02 -1.70
C PHE A 52 -12.98 -10.34 -2.97
N TYR A 53 -13.09 -11.62 -3.34
CA TYR A 53 -13.90 -12.09 -4.46
C TYR A 53 -15.38 -11.70 -4.31
N ASP A 54 -15.99 -12.02 -3.16
CA ASP A 54 -17.40 -11.69 -2.89
C ASP A 54 -17.64 -10.17 -2.90
N TRP A 55 -16.67 -9.40 -2.42
CA TRP A 55 -16.72 -7.94 -2.48
C TRP A 55 -16.70 -7.41 -3.93
N VAL A 56 -15.84 -7.97 -4.79
CA VAL A 56 -15.79 -7.60 -6.22
C VAL A 56 -17.09 -7.97 -6.93
N GLU A 57 -17.67 -9.12 -6.64
CA GLU A 57 -18.96 -9.51 -7.19
C GLU A 57 -20.09 -8.59 -6.71
N ALA A 58 -20.11 -8.22 -5.43
CA ALA A 58 -21.08 -7.24 -4.93
C ALA A 58 -20.93 -5.87 -5.60
N LEU A 59 -19.69 -5.43 -5.82
CA LEU A 59 -19.40 -4.19 -6.56
C LEU A 59 -19.91 -4.28 -8.01
N HIS A 60 -19.66 -5.39 -8.69
CA HIS A 60 -20.18 -5.65 -10.04
C HIS A 60 -21.70 -5.62 -10.06
N GLN A 61 -22.39 -6.27 -9.12
CA GLN A 61 -23.85 -6.23 -9.05
C GLN A 61 -24.39 -4.82 -8.84
N SER A 62 -23.72 -4.01 -8.01
CA SER A 62 -24.10 -2.62 -7.79
C SER A 62 -23.99 -1.74 -9.05
N SER A 63 -23.18 -2.15 -10.04
CA SER A 63 -23.03 -1.41 -11.29
C SER A 63 -24.25 -1.47 -12.21
N PHE A 64 -25.12 -2.46 -12.04
CA PHE A 64 -26.39 -2.59 -12.77
C PHE A 64 -27.55 -1.85 -12.10
N ALA A 65 -27.31 -1.15 -10.99
CA ALA A 65 -28.30 -0.26 -10.44
C ALA A 65 -28.69 0.83 -11.46
N ASN A 66 -29.82 1.49 -11.22
CA ASN A 66 -30.38 2.57 -12.05
C ASN A 66 -29.38 3.63 -12.54
N SER A 67 -29.86 4.55 -13.39
CA SER A 67 -29.10 5.74 -13.77
C SER A 67 -28.58 6.47 -12.52
N GLY A 68 -27.26 6.48 -12.33
CA GLY A 68 -26.60 7.04 -11.14
C GLY A 68 -25.73 6.06 -10.33
N ALA A 69 -25.59 4.81 -10.77
CA ALA A 69 -24.83 3.79 -10.03
C ALA A 69 -23.38 4.20 -9.70
N ILE A 70 -22.69 4.87 -10.63
CA ILE A 70 -21.30 5.31 -10.46
C ILE A 70 -21.20 6.47 -9.46
N GLU A 71 -22.18 7.37 -9.44
CA GLU A 71 -22.25 8.48 -8.49
C GLU A 71 -22.52 7.98 -7.07
N ALA A 72 -23.41 6.99 -6.94
CA ALA A 72 -23.73 6.35 -5.66
C ALA A 72 -22.60 5.45 -5.15
N ASN A 73 -21.86 4.79 -6.05
CA ASN A 73 -20.73 3.94 -5.73
C ASN A 73 -19.54 4.17 -6.69
N PRO A 74 -18.67 5.17 -6.41
CA PRO A 74 -17.53 5.49 -7.26
C PRO A 74 -16.52 4.35 -7.41
N GLY A 75 -16.56 3.35 -6.52
CA GLY A 75 -15.72 2.15 -6.60
C GLY A 75 -15.92 1.37 -7.91
N ILE A 76 -17.09 1.49 -8.53
CA ILE A 76 -17.42 0.84 -9.82
C ILE A 76 -16.42 1.23 -10.92
N LYS A 77 -15.84 2.45 -10.86
CA LYS A 77 -14.83 2.91 -11.82
C LYS A 77 -13.57 2.03 -11.85
N PHE A 78 -13.31 1.29 -10.78
CA PHE A 78 -12.16 0.41 -10.63
C PHE A 78 -12.53 -1.07 -10.75
N LEU A 79 -13.75 -1.40 -11.19
CA LEU A 79 -14.22 -2.78 -11.19
C LEU A 79 -13.32 -3.72 -12.00
N ASP A 80 -12.90 -3.31 -13.20
CA ASP A 80 -11.99 -4.11 -14.03
C ASP A 80 -10.63 -4.32 -13.37
N PHE A 81 -10.13 -3.32 -12.64
CA PHE A 81 -8.90 -3.43 -11.87
C PHE A 81 -9.04 -4.47 -10.74
N TYR A 82 -10.13 -4.40 -9.96
CA TYR A 82 -10.35 -5.34 -8.87
C TYR A 82 -10.62 -6.77 -9.35
N ARG A 83 -11.30 -6.95 -10.49
CA ARG A 83 -11.44 -8.27 -11.14
C ARG A 83 -10.09 -8.87 -11.48
N GLY A 84 -9.23 -8.09 -12.15
CA GLY A 84 -7.88 -8.53 -12.48
C GLY A 84 -7.04 -8.89 -11.25
N LEU A 85 -7.27 -8.24 -10.11
CA LEU A 85 -6.65 -8.63 -8.83
C LEU A 85 -7.25 -9.93 -8.27
N SER A 86 -8.58 -10.09 -8.32
CA SER A 86 -9.26 -11.25 -7.76
C SER A 86 -8.93 -12.54 -8.51
N GLU A 87 -8.66 -12.44 -9.81
CA GLU A 87 -8.21 -13.56 -10.65
C GLU A 87 -6.74 -13.92 -10.40
N ARG A 88 -5.94 -12.96 -9.92
CA ARG A 88 -4.53 -13.15 -9.60
C ARG A 88 -4.38 -13.60 -8.15
N GLN A 89 -4.35 -14.90 -7.94
CA GLN A 89 -4.00 -15.48 -6.65
C GLN A 89 -2.54 -15.12 -6.32
N THR A 90 -2.33 -14.12 -5.47
CA THR A 90 -0.98 -13.65 -5.11
C THR A 90 -0.76 -13.78 -3.62
N THR A 91 -0.46 -15.00 -3.17
CA THR A 91 0.18 -15.19 -1.86
C THR A 91 1.65 -14.84 -2.04
N ILE A 92 2.02 -13.58 -1.82
CA ILE A 92 3.43 -13.23 -1.63
C ILE A 92 3.58 -12.75 -0.20
N GLU A 93 4.07 -13.66 0.63
CA GLU A 93 4.53 -13.34 1.98
C GLU A 93 5.85 -12.57 1.88
N GLY A 94 5.93 -11.42 2.56
CA GLY A 94 7.14 -10.59 2.61
C GLY A 94 7.19 -9.44 1.60
N SER A 95 8.14 -8.51 1.83
CA SER A 95 8.41 -7.39 0.94
C SER A 95 9.15 -7.90 -0.27
N ARG A 96 8.67 -7.56 -1.47
CA ARG A 96 9.36 -7.86 -2.75
C ARG A 96 10.56 -6.94 -3.01
N TYR A 97 10.82 -5.99 -2.12
CA TYR A 97 11.79 -4.93 -2.32
C TYR A 97 12.97 -5.07 -1.37
N VAL A 98 14.17 -4.98 -1.93
CA VAL A 98 15.40 -4.84 -1.14
C VAL A 98 15.52 -3.38 -0.69
N VAL A 99 15.56 -3.16 0.62
CA VAL A 99 15.52 -1.82 1.22
C VAL A 99 16.84 -1.42 1.91
N ASP A 100 17.90 -2.20 1.75
CA ASP A 100 19.18 -2.00 2.44
C ASP A 100 19.76 -0.60 2.24
N ASN A 101 19.70 -0.07 1.02
CA ASN A 101 20.18 1.29 0.74
C ASN A 101 19.35 2.35 1.47
N LEU A 102 18.03 2.17 1.57
CA LEU A 102 17.15 3.08 2.31
C LEU A 102 17.48 3.04 3.81
N MET A 103 17.60 1.83 4.37
CA MET A 103 17.87 1.63 5.79
C MET A 103 19.26 2.14 6.21
N ARG A 104 20.24 2.05 5.30
CA ARG A 104 21.60 2.53 5.56
C ARG A 104 21.70 4.05 5.54
N ASP A 105 21.04 4.70 4.58
CA ASP A 105 21.33 6.10 4.23
C ASP A 105 20.24 7.09 4.68
N SER A 106 19.15 6.64 5.31
CA SER A 106 18.09 7.52 5.84
C SER A 106 17.70 7.11 7.25
N ASN A 107 17.89 8.01 8.21
CA ASN A 107 17.43 7.79 9.59
C ASN A 107 15.90 7.70 9.63
N GLN A 108 15.21 8.54 8.84
CA GLN A 108 13.75 8.46 8.76
C GLN A 108 13.28 7.13 8.14
N GLY A 109 14.05 6.55 7.22
CA GLY A 109 13.77 5.24 6.64
C GLY A 109 13.98 4.12 7.66
N SER A 110 15.05 4.18 8.45
CA SER A 110 15.34 3.18 9.49
C SER A 110 14.36 3.20 10.66
N ASP A 111 13.81 4.37 10.97
CA ASP A 111 12.89 4.58 12.09
C ASP A 111 11.43 4.26 11.73
N LEU A 112 11.14 3.89 10.49
CA LEU A 112 9.79 3.49 10.09
C LEU A 112 9.34 2.24 10.87
N THR A 113 8.18 2.35 11.51
CA THR A 113 7.50 1.24 12.14
C THR A 113 6.50 0.60 11.18
N ALA A 114 6.08 -0.63 11.49
CA ALA A 114 4.96 -1.24 10.79
C ALA A 114 3.73 -0.34 10.92
N VAL A 115 2.90 -0.28 9.87
CA VAL A 115 1.63 0.45 9.94
C VAL A 115 0.79 -0.17 11.06
N SER A 116 0.34 0.68 11.98
CA SER A 116 -0.49 0.30 13.11
C SER A 116 -1.90 0.88 12.96
N PRO A 117 -2.89 0.30 13.67
CA PRO A 117 -4.23 0.86 13.81
C PRO A 117 -4.30 2.36 14.08
N GLU A 118 -3.39 2.89 14.90
CA GLU A 118 -3.37 4.28 15.34
C GLU A 118 -3.16 5.28 14.20
N VAL A 119 -2.53 4.86 13.10
CA VAL A 119 -2.27 5.70 11.92
C VAL A 119 -3.47 5.71 10.95
N LEU A 120 -4.44 4.80 11.12
CA LEU A 120 -5.63 4.69 10.28
C LEU A 120 -6.81 5.54 10.77
N LEU A 121 -6.67 6.20 11.94
CA LEU A 121 -7.67 7.00 12.63
C LEU A 121 -7.26 8.48 12.68
#